data_AF-A0A2E4WR84-F1
#
_entry.id   AF-A0A2E4WR84-F1
#
_cell.length_a   1.000
_cell.length_b   1.000
_cell.length_c   1.000
_cell.angle_alpha   90.00
_cell.angle_beta   90.00
_cell.angle_gamma   90.00
#
_symmetry.space_group_name_H-M   'P 1'
#
loop_
_entity.id
_entity.type
_entity.pdbx_description
1 polymer ?
#
loop_
_entity_poly.entity_id
_entity_poly.type
_entity_poly.pdbx_seq_one_letter_code
_entity_poly.pdbx_strand_id
1 'polypeptide(L)'
;MSLDTMDIFGTERVISMKPVNKFMYKHSGQSMSPVHSSFYVKQENNEFFEESGGIYLVRRGSMLRKSDNDNRIGHVNVDEISGLDINSKFGWSLAKILAKKIN
;
A
#
# COMPACT_ATOMS: atom_id res chain seq x y z
N MET A 1 -1.26 12.23 -13.71
CA MET A 1 -1.44 10.77 -13.86
C MET A 1 -2.39 10.20 -12.82
N SER A 2 -2.18 10.37 -11.51
CA SER A 2 -3.11 9.83 -10.49
C SER A 2 -4.52 10.42 -10.51
N LEU A 3 -4.68 11.71 -10.88
CA LEU A 3 -5.99 12.35 -11.09
C LEU A 3 -6.73 11.73 -12.27
N ASP A 4 -6.04 11.56 -13.40
CA ASP A 4 -6.59 10.97 -14.62
C ASP A 4 -7.05 9.52 -14.39
N THR A 5 -6.28 8.76 -13.58
CA THR A 5 -6.65 7.40 -13.16
C THR A 5 -7.98 7.38 -12.41
N MET A 6 -8.28 8.38 -11.57
CA MET A 6 -9.56 8.41 -10.84
C MET A 6 -10.76 8.60 -11.73
N ASP A 7 -10.62 9.39 -12.79
CA ASP A 7 -11.71 9.69 -13.72
C ASP A 7 -11.89 8.56 -14.73
N ILE A 8 -10.80 8.03 -15.30
CA ILE A 8 -10.84 6.92 -16.27
C ILE A 8 -11.42 5.65 -15.65
N PHE A 9 -10.98 5.28 -14.44
CA PHE A 9 -11.41 4.04 -13.78
C PHE A 9 -12.58 4.24 -12.82
N GLY A 10 -13.08 5.48 -12.67
CA GLY A 10 -14.20 5.80 -11.80
C GLY A 10 -13.95 5.42 -10.33
N THR A 11 -12.71 5.50 -9.86
CA THR A 11 -12.35 5.14 -8.48
C THR A 11 -12.76 6.25 -7.51
N GLU A 12 -13.19 5.87 -6.31
CA GLU A 12 -13.54 6.82 -5.24
C GLU A 12 -12.30 7.29 -4.47
N ARG A 13 -11.29 6.42 -4.41
CA ARG A 13 -9.98 6.66 -3.79
C ARG A 13 -8.86 6.05 -4.62
N VAL A 14 -7.70 6.70 -4.63
CA VAL A 14 -6.43 6.15 -5.12
C VAL A 14 -5.39 6.28 -4.01
N ILE A 15 -4.69 5.18 -3.72
CA ILE A 15 -3.73 5.08 -2.61
C ILE A 15 -2.36 4.64 -3.15
N SER A 16 -1.27 5.16 -2.60
CA SER A 16 0.06 4.60 -2.84
C SER A 16 0.23 3.25 -2.16
N MET A 17 0.63 2.25 -2.94
CA MET A 17 0.82 0.88 -2.47
C MET A 17 2.15 0.31 -2.96
N LYS A 18 2.63 -0.70 -2.26
CA LYS A 18 3.79 -1.50 -2.67
C LYS A 18 3.47 -2.99 -2.56
N PRO A 19 3.97 -3.83 -3.47
CA PRO A 19 3.75 -5.27 -3.41
C PRO A 19 4.46 -5.88 -2.20
N VAL A 20 3.81 -6.83 -1.54
CA VAL A 20 4.34 -7.57 -0.39
C VAL A 20 4.87 -8.91 -0.83
N ASN A 21 6.19 -8.97 -1.02
CA ASN A 21 6.91 -10.19 -1.38
C ASN A 21 7.32 -11.03 -0.16
N LYS A 22 6.44 -11.15 0.83
CA LYS A 22 6.68 -11.91 2.07
C LYS A 22 5.63 -12.99 2.26
N PHE A 23 5.96 -14.02 3.04
CA PHE A 23 4.98 -15.00 3.52
C PHE A 23 4.21 -14.40 4.69
N MET A 24 2.89 -14.30 4.53
CA MET A 24 2.00 -13.77 5.55
C MET A 24 1.36 -14.91 6.32
N TYR A 25 1.29 -14.79 7.63
CA TYR A 25 0.71 -15.78 8.53
C TYR A 25 -0.28 -15.12 9.47
N LYS A 26 -1.39 -15.80 9.76
CA LYS A 26 -2.39 -15.39 10.75
C LYS A 26 -2.23 -16.22 12.01
N HIS A 27 -2.27 -15.56 13.17
CA HIS A 27 -2.25 -16.22 14.46
C HIS A 27 -3.62 -16.85 14.75
N SER A 28 -3.64 -18.15 15.07
CA SER A 28 -4.87 -18.91 15.38
C SER A 28 -5.09 -19.13 16.88
N GLY A 29 -4.26 -18.53 17.73
CA GLY A 29 -4.27 -18.72 19.18
C GLY A 29 -3.16 -19.66 19.66
N GLN A 30 -3.08 -20.86 19.08
CA GLN A 30 -2.07 -21.88 19.43
C GLN A 30 -1.01 -22.10 18.35
N SER A 31 -1.25 -21.61 17.13
CA SER A 31 -0.35 -21.81 15.99
C SER A 31 -0.40 -20.63 15.01
N MET A 32 0.39 -20.74 13.95
CA MET A 32 0.38 -19.85 12.81
C MET A 32 -0.18 -20.59 11.60
N SER A 33 -1.16 -20.00 10.91
CA SER A 33 -1.66 -20.50 9.64
C SER A 33 -1.21 -19.57 8.50
N PRO A 34 -0.71 -20.10 7.37
CA PRO A 34 -0.36 -19.26 6.24
C PRO A 34 -1.63 -18.60 5.67
N VAL A 35 -1.52 -17.31 5.33
CA VAL A 35 -2.61 -16.56 4.68
C VAL A 35 -2.76 -17.02 3.21
N HIS A 36 -1.69 -17.54 2.61
CA HIS A 36 -1.70 -18.09 1.27
C HIS A 36 -1.67 -19.62 1.28
N SER A 37 -2.43 -20.26 0.38
CA SER A 37 -2.46 -21.72 0.25
C SER A 37 -1.29 -22.28 -0.57
N SER A 38 -0.71 -21.48 -1.48
CA SER A 38 0.40 -21.87 -2.36
C SER A 38 1.73 -21.26 -1.90
N PHE A 39 2.74 -22.10 -1.67
CA PHE A 39 4.07 -21.64 -1.26
C PHE A 39 4.98 -21.26 -2.44
N TYR A 40 4.74 -21.83 -3.63
CA TYR A 40 5.72 -21.83 -4.71
C TYR A 40 5.36 -20.92 -5.89
N VAL A 41 4.07 -20.66 -6.12
CA VAL A 41 3.61 -19.85 -7.25
C VAL A 41 2.63 -18.81 -6.73
N LYS A 42 3.01 -17.53 -6.89
CA LYS A 42 2.12 -16.38 -6.70
C LYS A 42 1.57 -16.00 -8.07
N GLN A 43 0.24 -16.04 -8.21
CA GLN A 43 -0.44 -15.46 -9.35
C GLN A 43 -0.61 -13.95 -9.08
N GLU A 44 -0.47 -13.07 -10.08
CA GLU A 44 -0.65 -11.61 -9.88
C GLU A 44 -1.96 -11.25 -9.16
N ASN A 45 -3.06 -11.96 -9.48
CA ASN A 45 -4.37 -11.78 -8.84
C ASN A 45 -4.38 -12.08 -7.32
N ASN A 46 -3.33 -12.72 -6.81
CA ASN A 46 -3.19 -13.16 -5.44
C ASN A 46 -2.09 -12.39 -4.69
N GLU A 47 -1.49 -11.37 -5.30
CA GLU A 47 -0.50 -10.53 -4.65
C GLU A 47 -1.13 -9.66 -3.56
N PHE A 48 -0.45 -9.58 -2.43
CA PHE A 48 -0.80 -8.66 -1.36
C PHE A 48 -0.10 -7.34 -1.59
N PHE A 49 -0.82 -6.26 -1.38
CA PHE A 49 -0.30 -4.92 -1.41
C PHE A 49 -0.37 -4.32 -0.02
N GLU A 50 0.71 -3.66 0.38
CA GLU A 50 0.77 -2.87 1.59
C GLU A 50 0.65 -1.40 1.21
N GLU A 51 -0.16 -0.69 1.97
CA GLU A 51 -0.27 0.76 1.87
C GLU A 51 1.05 1.40 2.26
N SER A 52 1.59 2.20 1.36
CA SER A 52 2.93 2.77 1.52
C SER A 52 2.91 4.17 2.13
N GLY A 53 1.74 4.75 2.33
CA GLY A 53 1.58 6.14 2.73
C GLY A 53 2.11 7.14 1.69
N GLY A 54 1.95 8.43 1.97
CA GLY A 54 2.49 9.51 1.14
C GLY A 54 1.57 10.05 0.05
N ILE A 55 0.73 9.22 -0.59
CA ILE A 55 -0.24 9.70 -1.60
C ILE A 55 -1.63 9.13 -1.31
N TYR A 56 -2.55 10.05 -1.03
CA TYR A 56 -3.98 9.77 -0.92
C TYR A 56 -4.73 10.73 -1.83
N LEU A 57 -5.48 10.18 -2.76
CA LEU A 57 -6.38 10.93 -3.59
C LEU A 57 -7.80 10.43 -3.33
N VAL A 58 -8.68 11.30 -2.88
CA VAL A 58 -10.05 10.96 -2.47
C VAL A 58 -11.00 11.92 -3.16
N ARG A 59 -12.12 11.42 -3.71
CA ARG A 59 -13.17 12.31 -4.23
C ARG A 59 -13.75 13.11 -3.08
N ARG A 60 -13.91 14.42 -3.27
CA ARG A 60 -14.47 15.33 -2.25
C ARG A 60 -15.78 14.81 -1.65
N GLY A 61 -16.67 14.27 -2.48
CA GLY A 61 -17.95 13.71 -2.03
C GLY A 61 -17.83 12.43 -1.20
N SER A 62 -16.77 11.62 -1.42
CA SER A 62 -16.49 10.41 -0.64
C SER A 62 -15.81 10.74 0.70
N MET A 63 -14.96 11.77 0.74
CA MET A 63 -14.29 12.23 1.96
C MET A 63 -15.25 12.71 3.06
N LEU A 64 -16.42 13.22 2.69
CA LEU A 64 -17.41 13.77 3.64
C LEU A 64 -18.44 12.74 4.10
N ARG A 65 -18.32 11.47 3.67
CA ARG A 65 -19.23 10.41 4.09
C ARG A 65 -18.92 10.01 5.53
N LYS A 66 -19.94 9.51 6.24
CA LYS A 66 -19.81 8.99 7.61
C LYS A 66 -19.17 7.60 7.68
N SER A 67 -19.04 6.90 6.56
CA SER A 67 -18.45 5.56 6.51
C SER A 67 -17.34 5.50 5.47
N ASP A 68 -16.28 4.74 5.79
CA ASP A 68 -15.12 4.49 4.92
C ASP A 68 -15.40 3.42 3.84
N ASN A 69 -16.65 3.28 3.42
CA ASN A 69 -17.04 2.28 2.41
C ASN A 69 -16.74 2.83 1.01
N ASP A 70 -15.50 2.73 0.59
CA ASP A 70 -15.12 2.97 -0.81
C ASP A 70 -15.41 1.72 -1.64
N ASN A 71 -16.32 1.84 -2.61
CA ASN A 71 -16.69 0.72 -3.47
C ASN A 71 -15.58 0.36 -4.48
N ARG A 72 -14.74 1.35 -4.82
CA ARG A 72 -13.68 1.20 -5.82
C ARG A 72 -12.45 1.98 -5.42
N ILE A 73 -11.42 1.25 -5.00
CA ILE A 73 -10.11 1.76 -4.63
C ILE A 73 -9.13 1.45 -5.77
N GLY A 74 -8.53 2.49 -6.34
CA GLY A 74 -7.38 2.35 -7.23
C GLY A 74 -6.07 2.42 -6.44
N HIS A 75 -4.96 2.05 -7.07
CA HIS A 75 -3.64 2.12 -6.45
C HIS A 75 -2.61 2.73 -7.40
N VAL A 76 -1.55 3.30 -6.82
CA VAL A 76 -0.33 3.68 -7.52
C VAL A 76 0.82 2.93 -6.88
N ASN A 77 1.56 2.18 -7.69
CA ASN A 77 2.75 1.48 -7.20
C ASN A 77 3.87 2.50 -6.95
N VAL A 78 4.43 2.45 -5.76
CA VAL A 78 5.62 3.22 -5.40
C VAL A 78 6.81 2.27 -5.22
N ASP A 79 8.01 2.75 -5.57
CA ASP A 79 9.24 2.00 -5.34
C ASP A 79 9.59 1.95 -3.84
N GLU A 80 10.51 1.06 -3.48
CA GLU A 80 10.89 0.82 -2.08
C GLU A 80 11.47 2.05 -1.39
N ILE A 81 12.15 2.95 -2.11
CA ILE A 81 12.76 4.16 -1.55
C ILE A 81 11.67 5.20 -1.28
N SER A 82 10.81 5.44 -2.26
CA SER A 82 9.67 6.35 -2.13
C SER A 82 8.65 5.87 -1.10
N GLY A 83 8.55 4.55 -0.92
CA GLY A 83 7.67 3.89 0.02
C GLY A 83 8.27 3.55 1.39
N LEU A 84 9.40 4.18 1.74
CA LEU A 84 10.04 3.99 3.03
C LEU A 84 9.17 4.58 4.15
N ASP A 85 8.68 3.70 5.02
CA ASP A 85 7.96 4.13 6.23
C ASP A 85 8.94 4.54 7.34
N ILE A 86 8.66 5.69 7.96
CA ILE A 86 9.53 6.31 8.96
C ILE A 86 8.84 6.27 10.32
N ASN A 87 8.69 5.06 10.85
CA ASN A 87 8.02 4.78 12.11
C ASN A 87 8.98 4.52 13.28
N SER A 88 10.30 4.61 13.05
CA SER A 88 11.33 4.32 14.05
C SER A 88 12.56 5.22 13.92
N LYS A 89 13.38 5.30 14.98
CA LYS A 89 14.67 6.01 14.95
C LYS A 89 15.63 5.48 13.88
N PHE A 90 15.56 4.17 13.61
CA PHE A 90 16.33 3.54 12.54
C PHE A 90 15.86 4.03 11.18
N GLY A 91 14.55 4.00 10.92
CA GLY A 91 13.96 4.53 9.69
C GLY A 91 14.31 5.99 9.45
N TRP A 92 14.27 6.82 10.50
CA TRP A 92 14.64 8.24 10.42
C TRP A 92 16.11 8.45 10.03
N SER A 93 17.00 7.60 10.56
CA SER A 93 18.43 7.65 10.22
C SER A 93 18.68 7.26 8.76
N LEU A 94 17.97 6.24 8.27
CA LEU A 94 18.04 5.81 6.88
C LEU A 94 17.51 6.88 5.93
N ALA A 95 16.37 7.51 6.26
CA ALA A 95 15.79 8.59 5.47
C ALA A 95 16.75 9.78 5.30
N LYS A 96 17.50 10.15 6.35
CA LYS A 96 18.53 11.21 6.25
C LYS A 96 19.65 10.88 5.28
N ILE A 97 20.07 9.62 5.23
CA ILE A 97 21.12 9.17 4.31
C ILE A 97 20.60 9.20 2.87
N LEU A 98 19.38 8.70 2.66
CA LEU A 98 18.74 8.66 1.34
C LEU A 98 18.48 10.08 0.80
N ALA A 99 17.97 10.99 1.63
CA ALA A 99 17.70 12.37 1.23
C ALA A 99 18.96 13.12 0.76
N LYS A 100 20.13 12.82 1.35
CA LYS A 100 21.41 13.40 0.91
C LYS A 100 21.94 12.85 -0.40
N LYS A 101 21.50 11.66 -0.81
CA LYS A 101 21.91 11.02 -2.07
C LYS A 101 21.07 11.47 -3.27
N ILE A 102 19.86 11.98 -2.99
CA ILE A 102 18.90 12.45 -3.99
C ILE A 102 19.13 13.93 -4.35
N ASN A 103 19.78 14.69 -3.46
CA ASN A 103 20.32 16.04 -3.74
C ASN A 103 21.72 15.96 -4.35
#